data_AF-A0A7C7M8X2-F1
#
_entry.id   AF-A0A7C7M8X2-F1
#
_cell.length_a   1.000
_cell.length_b   1.000
_cell.length_c   1.000
_cell.angle_alpha   90.00
_cell.angle_beta   90.00
_cell.angle_gamma   90.00
#
_symmetry.space_group_name_H-M   'P 1'
#
loop_
_entity.id
_entity.type
_entity.pdbx_description
1 polymer ?
#
loop_
_entity_poly.entity_id
_entity_poly.type
_entity_poly.pdbx_seq_one_letter_code
_entity_poly.pdbx_strand_id
1 'polypeptide(L)' 'MPRTMGGPLFGVNGMVILGHGSCRASGIEGAIDTGVRCAQIGMVDSMRQELAQLSSTEVLKN' A
#
# COMPACT_ATOMS: atom_id res chain seq x y z
N MET A 1 -3.05 -19.91 6.99
CA MET A 1 -2.78 -18.56 6.47
C MET A 1 -3.04 -17.55 7.57
N PRO A 2 -2.13 -16.60 7.85
CA PRO A 2 -2.40 -15.49 8.75
C PRO A 2 -3.68 -14.78 8.31
N ARG A 3 -4.52 -14.33 9.25
CA ARG A 3 -5.70 -13.55 8.88
C ARG A 3 -5.21 -12.23 8.29
N THR A 4 -5.53 -11.95 7.02
CA THR A 4 -5.31 -10.62 6.44
C THR A 4 -6.02 -9.60 7.34
N MET A 5 -5.25 -8.73 7.98
CA MET A 5 -5.75 -7.71 8.91
C MET A 5 -5.09 -6.38 8.59
N GLY A 6 -5.92 -5.35 8.50
CA GLY A 6 -5.49 -4.04 8.05
C GLY A 6 -5.27 -3.94 6.55
N GLY A 7 -5.09 -2.71 6.07
CA GLY A 7 -4.90 -2.40 4.67
C GLY A 7 -3.88 -1.30 4.46
N PRO A 8 -3.29 -1.22 3.26
CA PRO A 8 -2.37 -0.13 2.92
C PRO A 8 -3.09 1.21 2.91
N LEU A 9 -2.47 2.22 3.52
CA LEU A 9 -2.88 3.62 3.37
C LEU A 9 -2.25 4.19 2.11
N PHE A 10 -3.07 4.45 1.11
CA PHE A 10 -2.63 5.02 -0.17
C PHE A 10 -2.44 6.54 -0.08
N GLY A 11 -1.64 7.10 -1.01
CA GLY A 11 -1.41 8.54 -1.12
C GLY A 11 -0.33 9.10 -0.19
N VAL A 12 0.45 8.23 0.46
CA VAL A 12 1.63 8.62 1.26
C VAL A 12 2.93 8.15 0.60
N ASN A 13 4.04 8.84 0.88
CA ASN A 13 5.36 8.58 0.27
C ASN A 13 6.09 7.34 0.83
N GLY A 14 5.35 6.38 1.38
CA GLY A 14 5.93 5.19 2.00
C GLY A 14 4.88 4.13 2.28
N MET A 15 5.34 2.98 2.75
CA MET A 15 4.43 1.89 3.12
C MET A 15 3.85 2.12 4.51
N VAL A 16 2.53 2.22 4.59
CA VAL A 16 1.79 2.35 5.86
C VAL A 16 0.66 1.33 5.87
N ILE A 17 0.58 0.50 6.91
CA ILE A 17 -0.51 -0.46 7.10
C ILE A 17 -1.36 -0.03 8.30
N LEU A 18 -2.67 0.13 8.08
CA LEU A 18 -3.63 0.51 9.11
C LEU A 18 -4.30 -0.74 9.69
N GLY A 19 -3.92 -1.14 10.90
CA GLY A 19 -4.55 -2.23 11.65
C GLY A 19 -5.84 -1.79 12.37
N HIS A 20 -6.71 -2.74 12.69
CA HIS A 20 -7.90 -2.46 13.51
C HIS A 20 -7.52 -2.24 14.98
N GLY A 21 -8.09 -1.22 15.64
CA GLY A 21 -7.70 -0.82 17.00
C GLY A 21 -7.91 -1.89 18.08
N SER A 22 -8.86 -2.81 17.90
CA SER A 22 -9.09 -3.95 18.81
C SER A 22 -8.30 -5.21 18.44
N CYS A 23 -7.31 -5.11 17.54
CA CYS A 23 -6.58 -6.29 17.08
C CYS A 23 -5.72 -6.94 18.18
N ARG A 24 -5.66 -8.27 18.13
CA ARG A 24 -4.73 -9.09 18.93
C ARG A 24 -3.43 -9.29 18.17
N ALA A 25 -2.44 -9.92 18.80
CA ALA A 25 -1.13 -10.21 18.20
C ALA A 25 -1.20 -10.86 16.80
N SER A 26 -2.11 -11.81 16.58
CA SER A 26 -2.31 -12.44 15.26
C SER A 26 -2.82 -11.48 14.18
N GLY A 27 -3.47 -10.38 14.56
CA GLY A 27 -3.84 -9.32 13.63
C GLY A 27 -2.66 -8.42 13.26
N ILE A 28 -1.73 -8.20 14.19
CA ILE A 28 -0.47 -7.48 13.92
C ILE A 28 0.41 -8.31 12.98
N GLU A 29 0.53 -9.62 13.22
CA GLU A 29 1.23 -10.55 12.33
C GLU A 29 0.69 -10.47 10.89
N GLY A 30 -0.63 -10.53 10.72
CA GLY A 30 -1.28 -10.41 9.41
C GLY A 30 -1.08 -9.05 8.73
N ALA A 31 -0.99 -7.96 9.51
CA ALA A 31 -0.69 -6.62 9.02
C ALA A 31 0.76 -6.53 8.52
N ILE A 32 1.72 -7.11 9.25
CA ILE A 32 3.13 -7.19 8.85
C ILE A 32 3.26 -8.01 7.56
N ASP A 33 2.65 -9.18 7.49
CA ASP A 33 2.64 -10.04 6.30
C ASP A 33 2.06 -9.31 5.08
N THR A 34 1.00 -8.51 5.29
CA THR A 34 0.45 -7.64 4.24
C THR A 34 1.42 -6.56 3.80
N GLY A 35 2.13 -5.93 4.75
CA GLY A 35 3.21 -4.97 4.44
C GLY A 35 4.32 -5.62 3.62
N VAL A 36 4.83 -6.78 4.02
CA VAL A 36 5.87 -7.50 3.27
C VAL A 36 5.43 -7.77 1.83
N ARG A 37 4.18 -8.22 1.62
CA ARG A 37 3.63 -8.38 0.26
C ARG A 37 3.60 -7.07 -0.53
N CYS A 38 3.15 -5.96 0.08
CA CYS A 38 3.10 -4.66 -0.58
C CYS A 38 4.50 -4.17 -1.00
N ALA A 39 5.51 -4.41 -0.15
CA ALA A 39 6.90 -4.10 -0.47
C ALA A 39 7.44 -4.98 -1.58
N GLN A 40 7.17 -6.28 -1.56
CA GLN A 40 7.64 -7.23 -2.58
C GLN A 40 7.12 -6.91 -3.98
N ILE A 41 5.88 -6.43 -4.08
CA ILE A 41 5.30 -6.02 -5.37
C ILE A 41 5.66 -4.59 -5.78
N GLY A 42 6.48 -3.88 -4.99
CA GLY A 42 6.87 -2.50 -5.28
C GLY A 42 5.68 -1.52 -5.30
N MET A 43 4.65 -1.76 -4.49
CA MET A 43 3.34 -1.08 -4.61
C MET A 43 3.47 0.45 -4.66
N VAL A 44 4.28 1.06 -3.79
CA VAL A 44 4.44 2.52 -3.71
C VAL A 44 5.10 3.07 -4.98
N ASP A 45 6.13 2.40 -5.48
CA ASP A 45 6.84 2.82 -6.69
C ASP A 45 5.96 2.68 -7.93
N SER A 46 5.22 1.57 -8.03
CA SER A 46 4.26 1.34 -9.12
C SER A 46 3.18 2.42 -9.15
N MET A 47 2.55 2.74 -8.01
CA MET A 47 1.56 3.82 -7.93
C MET A 47 2.16 5.18 -8.35
N ARG A 48 3.38 5.49 -7.91
CA ARG A 48 4.06 6.73 -8.27
C ARG A 48 4.33 6.80 -9.77
N GLN A 49 4.79 5.71 -10.37
CA GLN A 49 5.03 5.63 -11.81
C GLN A 49 3.75 5.78 -12.61
N GLU A 50 2.67 5.12 -12.22
CA GLU A 50 1.36 5.23 -12.88
C GLU A 50 0.82 6.66 -12.82
N LEU A 51 0.86 7.30 -11.65
CA LEU A 51 0.42 8.68 -11.48
C LEU A 51 1.25 9.66 -12.35
N ALA A 52 2.57 9.46 -12.44
CA ALA A 52 3.43 10.29 -13.28
C ALA A 52 3.13 10.14 -14.77
N GLN A 53 2.77 8.93 -15.22
CA GLN A 53 2.36 8.69 -16.61
C GLN A 53 1.02 9.35 -16.93
N LEU A 54 0.06 9.26 -16.01
CA LEU A 54 -1.25 9.91 -16.16
C LEU A 54 -1.11 11.43 -16.22
N SER A 55 -0.36 12.05 -15.30
CA SER A 55 -0.13 13.49 -15.31
C SER A 55 0.58 13.97 -16.58
N SER A 56 1.53 13.18 -17.09
CA SER A 56 2.24 13.52 -18.33
C SER A 56 1.31 13.44 -19.55
N THR A 57 0.38 12.50 -19.55
CA THR A 57 -0.62 12.35 -20.62
C THR A 57 -1.64 13.48 -20.62
N GLU A 58 -2.02 13.99 -19.45
CA GLU A 58 -2.88 15.18 -19.34
C GLU A 58 -2.19 16.45 -19.86
N VAL A 59 -0.88 16.61 -19.61
CA VAL A 59 -0.10 17.74 -20.13
C VAL A 59 -0.01 17.73 -21.66
N LEU A 60 0.01 16.56 -22.30
CA LEU A 60 0.06 16.42 -23.77
C LEU A 60 -1.30 16.62 -24.46
N LYS A 61 -2.40 16.65 -23.71
CA LYS A 61 -3.76 16.83 -24.24
C LYS A 61 -4.25 18.28 -24.19
N ASN A 62 -3.50 19.17 -23.54
CA ASN A 62 -3.75 20.61 -23.46
C ASN A 62 -2.79 21.38 -24.38
#